data_AF-A0A9X5F936-F1
#
_entry.id   AF-A0A9X5F936-F1
#
_cell.length_a   1.000
_cell.length_b   1.000
_cell.length_c   1.000
_cell.angle_alpha   90.00
_cell.angle_beta   90.00
_cell.angle_gamma   90.00
#
_symmetry.space_group_name_H-M   'P 1'
#
loop_
_entity.id
_entity.type
_entity.pdbx_description
1 polymer ?
#
loop_
_entity_poly.entity_id
_entity_poly.type
_entity_poly.pdbx_seq_one_letter_code
_entity_poly.pdbx_strand_id
1 'polypeptide(L)'
;MKICIIGGSQGTGAQLATHAIDAGHDVVVLSRRGTAPAGAGGSSVQLPRAMRGITMLALAKPLADHDEQEAAVTGSGFDWTIVRPSGLTDKPATGAWTALEVGQPGTLRGTIPRADLAAFTLNLLTDDAALGKAFGVSSR
;
A
#
# COMPACT_ATOMS: atom_id res chain seq x y z
N MET A 1 -8.94 5.18 14.52
CA MET A 1 -9.83 5.75 13.48
C MET A 1 -10.46 4.63 12.67
N LYS A 2 -11.38 4.94 11.75
CA LYS A 2 -11.93 3.96 10.80
C LYS A 2 -11.06 3.93 9.55
N ILE A 3 -10.52 2.77 9.20
CA ILE A 3 -9.58 2.60 8.09
C ILE A 3 -10.12 1.53 7.15
N CYS A 4 -10.27 1.87 5.86
CA CYS A 4 -10.59 0.91 4.81
C CYS A 4 -9.33 0.59 4.01
N ILE A 5 -8.95 -0.70 3.94
CA ILE A 5 -7.79 -1.17 3.19
C ILE A 5 -8.27 -2.01 2.01
N ILE A 6 -8.04 -1.49 0.80
CA ILE A 6 -8.31 -2.23 -0.44
C ILE A 6 -7.08 -3.09 -0.77
N GLY A 7 -7.28 -4.39 -0.96
CA GLY A 7 -6.19 -5.35 -1.23
C GLY A 7 -5.52 -5.93 0.02
N GLY A 8 -6.12 -5.79 1.20
CA GLY A 8 -5.54 -6.22 2.49
C GLY A 8 -5.43 -7.73 2.77
N SER A 9 -5.70 -8.60 1.78
CA SER A 9 -5.72 -10.06 1.98
C SER A 9 -4.35 -10.72 2.15
N GLN A 10 -3.28 -10.09 1.65
CA GLN A 10 -1.91 -10.63 1.70
C GLN A 10 -0.88 -9.52 1.48
N GLY A 11 0.41 -9.83 1.65
CA GLY A 11 1.50 -8.91 1.34
C GLY A 11 1.43 -7.63 2.17
N THR A 12 1.70 -6.48 1.53
CA THR A 12 1.77 -5.19 2.22
C THR A 12 0.44 -4.78 2.83
N GLY A 13 -0.69 -5.02 2.14
CA GLY A 13 -2.01 -4.68 2.66
C GLY A 13 -2.37 -5.48 3.91
N ALA A 14 -1.92 -6.74 4.02
CA ALA A 14 -2.13 -7.53 5.24
C ALA A 14 -1.27 -7.04 6.41
N GLN A 15 -0.02 -6.63 6.14
CA GLN A 15 0.86 -6.00 7.14
C GLN A 15 0.25 -4.69 7.65
N LEU A 16 -0.24 -3.83 6.73
CA LEU A 16 -0.91 -2.57 7.09
C LEU A 16 -2.17 -2.80 7.94
N ALA A 17 -3.00 -3.77 7.55
CA ALA A 17 -4.18 -4.13 8.33
C ALA A 17 -3.81 -4.61 9.73
N THR A 18 -2.80 -5.48 9.85
CA THR A 18 -2.31 -5.97 11.15
C THR A 18 -1.81 -4.81 12.01
N HIS A 19 -0.95 -3.95 11.45
CA HIS A 19 -0.42 -2.79 12.17
C HIS A 19 -1.52 -1.83 12.63
N ALA A 20 -2.51 -1.57 11.78
CA ALA A 20 -3.63 -0.70 12.13
C ALA A 20 -4.52 -1.29 13.23
N ILE A 21 -4.76 -2.61 13.21
CA ILE A 21 -5.48 -3.33 14.27
C ILE A 21 -4.70 -3.27 15.58
N ASP A 22 -3.39 -3.54 15.55
CA ASP A 22 -2.52 -3.48 16.72
C ASP A 22 -2.46 -2.07 17.32
N ALA A 23 -2.56 -1.04 16.47
CA ALA A 23 -2.70 0.36 16.87
C ALA A 23 -4.11 0.75 17.40
N GLY A 24 -5.03 -0.21 17.50
CA GLY A 24 -6.38 0.00 18.05
C GLY A 24 -7.33 0.72 17.09
N HIS A 25 -7.11 0.64 15.77
CA HIS A 25 -8.02 1.21 14.78
C HIS A 25 -9.14 0.23 14.40
N ASP A 26 -10.26 0.79 13.95
CA ASP A 26 -11.37 0.03 13.37
C ASP A 26 -11.07 -0.19 11.88
N VAL A 27 -10.74 -1.44 11.52
CA VAL A 27 -10.18 -1.78 10.20
C VAL A 27 -11.16 -2.64 9.40
N VAL A 28 -11.48 -2.17 8.20
CA VAL A 28 -12.22 -2.92 7.18
C VAL A 28 -11.27 -3.24 6.05
N VAL A 29 -11.26 -4.51 5.62
CA VAL A 29 -10.45 -4.96 4.48
C VAL A 29 -11.36 -5.34 3.33
N LEU A 30 -11.19 -4.67 2.19
CA LEU A 30 -11.83 -5.04 0.94
C LEU A 30 -10.85 -5.87 0.11
N SER A 31 -11.18 -7.12 -0.20
CA SER A 31 -10.35 -7.95 -1.05
C SER A 31 -11.20 -8.80 -1.99
N ARG A 32 -10.62 -9.18 -3.14
CA ARG A 32 -11.29 -10.03 -4.12
C ARG A 32 -11.75 -11.38 -3.57
N ARG A 33 -11.08 -11.88 -2.52
CA ARG A 33 -11.37 -13.18 -1.88
C ARG A 33 -12.26 -13.07 -0.64
N GLY A 34 -12.57 -11.85 -0.18
CA GLY A 34 -13.27 -11.64 1.09
C GLY A 34 -12.46 -12.09 2.32
N THR A 35 -11.16 -12.32 2.16
CA THR A 35 -10.24 -12.74 3.25
C THR A 35 -9.49 -11.53 3.78
N ALA A 36 -9.28 -11.50 5.10
CA ALA A 36 -8.56 -10.43 5.81
C ALA A 36 -7.79 -11.02 7.02
N PRO A 37 -6.78 -10.31 7.57
CA PRO A 37 -6.13 -10.69 8.82
C PRO A 37 -7.13 -10.76 9.98
N ALA A 38 -6.82 -11.58 11.00
CA ALA A 38 -7.63 -11.70 12.20
C ALA A 38 -7.80 -10.32 12.86
N GLY A 39 -9.05 -9.93 13.17
CA GLY A 39 -9.38 -8.62 13.75
C GLY A 39 -9.89 -7.58 12.74
N ALA A 40 -9.78 -7.80 11.43
CA ALA A 40 -10.41 -6.96 10.43
C ALA A 40 -11.89 -7.37 10.21
N GLY A 41 -12.80 -6.40 10.19
CA GLY A 41 -14.21 -6.64 9.84
C GLY A 41 -14.36 -6.99 8.36
N GLY A 42 -15.00 -8.11 8.05
CA GLY A 42 -15.19 -8.56 6.66
C GLY A 42 -16.62 -9.03 6.38
N SER A 43 -17.26 -8.43 5.37
CA SER A 43 -18.40 -9.01 4.66
C SER A 43 -17.90 -9.67 3.39
N SER A 44 -18.18 -10.97 3.22
CA SER A 44 -17.74 -11.76 2.09
C SER A 44 -18.73 -11.67 0.94
N VAL A 45 -18.28 -11.28 -0.25
CA VAL A 45 -18.99 -11.53 -1.52
C VAL A 45 -18.16 -12.55 -2.30
N GLN A 46 -18.75 -13.71 -2.54
CA GLN A 46 -18.11 -14.84 -3.23
C GLN A 46 -18.15 -14.63 -4.75
N LEU A 47 -17.02 -14.79 -5.44
CA LEU A 47 -16.92 -14.83 -6.90
C LEU A 47 -16.42 -16.22 -7.37
N PRO A 48 -16.93 -16.78 -8.48
CA PRO A 48 -16.59 -18.14 -8.94
C PRO A 48 -15.16 -18.29 -9.48
N ARG A 49 -14.61 -19.51 -9.37
CA ARG A 49 -13.21 -19.93 -9.64
C ARG A 49 -12.71 -19.85 -11.10
N ALA A 50 -13.44 -19.20 -12.02
CA ALA A 50 -13.19 -19.36 -13.47
C ALA A 50 -12.24 -18.34 -14.14
N MET A 51 -11.67 -17.37 -13.43
CA MET A 51 -10.69 -16.44 -14.01
C MET A 51 -9.28 -16.72 -13.47
N ARG A 52 -8.60 -17.69 -14.09
CA ARG A 52 -7.16 -17.92 -13.93
C ARG A 52 -6.48 -17.78 -15.28
N GLY A 53 -5.68 -16.73 -15.42
CA GLY A 53 -4.72 -16.58 -16.52
C GLY A 53 -4.38 -15.12 -16.78
N ILE A 54 -3.11 -14.76 -16.61
CA ILE A 54 -2.27 -14.21 -17.68
C ILE A 54 -0.82 -14.06 -17.17
N THR A 55 0.08 -14.39 -18.09
CA THR A 55 1.54 -14.46 -18.06
C THR A 55 2.24 -13.13 -17.75
N MET A 56 3.34 -13.24 -17.00
CA MET A 56 4.34 -12.20 -16.74
C MET A 56 5.28 -12.04 -17.95
N LEU A 57 5.06 -11.05 -18.83
CA LEU A 57 6.14 -10.37 -19.58
C LEU A 57 5.64 -9.16 -20.39
N ALA A 58 5.84 -7.96 -19.84
CA ALA A 58 6.16 -6.68 -20.50
C ALA A 58 6.04 -5.57 -19.44
N LEU A 59 7.10 -4.82 -19.15
CA LEU A 59 7.08 -3.78 -18.09
C LEU A 59 6.41 -2.47 -18.52
N ALA A 60 6.31 -2.19 -19.83
CA ALA A 60 5.74 -0.94 -20.34
C ALA A 60 4.24 -0.79 -20.03
N LYS A 61 3.47 -1.89 -20.11
CA LYS A 61 2.02 -1.87 -19.85
C LYS A 61 1.69 -1.68 -18.36
N PRO A 62 2.35 -2.37 -17.41
CA PRO A 62 2.25 -2.05 -15.98
C PRO A 62 2.68 -0.63 -15.62
N LEU A 63 3.71 -0.07 -16.27
CA LEU A 63 4.13 1.32 -16.00
C LEU A 63 3.10 2.34 -16.49
N ALA A 64 2.57 2.19 -17.71
CA ALA A 64 1.50 3.05 -18.21
C ALA A 64 0.21 2.95 -17.35
N ASP A 65 -0.09 1.74 -16.87
CA ASP A 65 -1.19 1.49 -15.93
C ASP A 65 -0.97 2.20 -14.59
N HIS A 66 0.28 2.35 -14.12
CA HIS A 66 0.56 3.13 -12.92
C HIS A 66 0.34 4.63 -13.13
N ASP A 67 0.76 5.20 -14.27
CA ASP A 67 0.54 6.61 -14.58
C ASP A 67 -0.96 6.96 -14.66
N GLU A 68 -1.75 6.10 -15.30
CA GLU A 68 -3.21 6.25 -15.37
C GLU A 68 -3.87 6.13 -13.98
N GLN A 69 -3.42 5.18 -13.15
CA GLN A 69 -3.91 5.02 -11.77
C GLN A 69 -3.60 6.25 -10.91
N GLU A 70 -2.37 6.76 -10.97
CA GLU A 70 -1.99 7.95 -10.23
C GLU A 70 -2.75 9.19 -10.73
N ALA A 71 -2.95 9.34 -12.05
CA ALA A 71 -3.79 10.41 -12.60
C ALA A 71 -5.23 10.34 -12.07
N ALA A 72 -5.81 9.15 -11.97
CA ALA A 72 -7.14 8.95 -11.40
C ALA A 72 -7.20 9.34 -9.90
N VAL A 73 -6.18 8.99 -9.12
CA VAL A 73 -6.10 9.37 -7.70
C VAL A 73 -5.93 10.88 -7.54
N THR A 74 -4.96 11.46 -8.24
CA THR A 74 -4.63 12.89 -8.15
C THR A 74 -5.73 13.79 -8.68
N GLY A 75 -6.49 13.33 -9.68
CA GLY A 75 -7.66 14.03 -10.23
C GLY A 75 -8.99 13.74 -9.52
N SER A 76 -9.00 12.94 -8.45
CA SER A 76 -10.24 12.47 -7.80
C SER A 76 -10.98 13.53 -6.98
N GLY A 77 -10.31 14.63 -6.61
CA GLY A 77 -10.85 15.63 -5.69
C GLY A 77 -10.88 15.21 -4.21
N PHE A 78 -10.30 14.06 -3.86
CA PHE A 78 -10.09 13.63 -2.47
C PHE A 78 -8.73 14.04 -1.93
N ASP A 79 -8.60 14.06 -0.61
CA ASP A 79 -7.31 14.10 0.07
C ASP A 79 -6.57 12.79 -0.19
N TRP A 80 -5.39 12.88 -0.82
CA TRP A 80 -4.64 11.70 -1.24
C TRP A 80 -3.16 11.80 -0.86
N THR A 81 -2.54 10.63 -0.65
CA THR A 81 -1.09 10.48 -0.54
C THR A 81 -0.69 9.23 -1.31
N ILE A 82 0.33 9.33 -2.17
CA ILE A 82 0.82 8.21 -2.97
C ILE A 82 2.15 7.71 -2.39
N VAL A 83 2.30 6.40 -2.26
CA VAL A 83 3.53 5.75 -1.77
C VAL A 83 4.10 4.84 -2.85
N ARG A 84 5.34 5.12 -3.28
CA ARG A 84 6.08 4.40 -4.32
C ARG A 84 7.25 3.64 -3.70
N PRO A 85 7.05 2.40 -3.22
CA PRO A 85 8.12 1.66 -2.57
C PRO A 85 9.18 1.20 -3.58
N SER A 86 10.41 1.00 -3.07
CA SER A 86 11.44 0.21 -3.75
C SER A 86 11.08 -1.30 -3.74
N GLY A 87 12.01 -2.19 -4.11
CA GLY A 87 11.72 -3.62 -4.18
C GLY A 87 11.18 -4.18 -2.85
N LEU A 88 10.04 -4.87 -2.89
CA LEU A 88 9.40 -5.39 -1.67
C LEU A 88 10.04 -6.69 -1.19
N THR A 89 10.22 -6.84 0.13
CA THR A 89 10.71 -8.08 0.76
C THR A 89 9.85 -8.51 1.94
N ASP A 90 9.88 -9.80 2.27
CA ASP A 90 9.23 -10.39 3.46
C ASP A 90 10.21 -10.55 4.64
N LYS A 91 11.30 -9.78 4.65
CA LYS A 91 12.24 -9.75 5.79
C LYS A 91 11.55 -9.12 7.02
N PRO A 92 12.06 -9.38 8.24
CA PRO A 92 11.62 -8.66 9.42
C PRO A 92 11.72 -7.15 9.27
N ALA A 93 10.86 -6.42 9.96
CA ALA A 93 10.91 -4.96 10.05
C ALA A 93 12.29 -4.51 10.55
N THR A 94 12.85 -3.48 9.92
CA THR A 94 14.08 -2.84 10.37
C THR A 94 13.79 -1.62 11.25
N GLY A 95 12.56 -1.08 11.18
CA GLY A 95 12.18 0.15 11.87
C GLY A 95 12.83 1.41 11.29
N ALA A 96 13.52 1.31 10.14
CA ALA A 96 14.22 2.42 9.52
C ALA A 96 14.02 2.43 8.00
N TRP A 97 13.64 3.59 7.48
CA TRP A 97 13.44 3.81 6.06
C TRP A 97 13.87 5.22 5.67
N THR A 98 14.10 5.41 4.38
CA THR A 98 14.25 6.72 3.75
C THR A 98 13.01 6.96 2.91
N ALA A 99 12.32 8.08 3.15
CA ALA A 99 11.22 8.57 2.33
C ALA A 99 11.63 9.91 1.70
N LEU A 100 11.39 10.06 0.41
CA LEU A 100 11.64 11.30 -0.33
C LEU A 100 10.36 11.71 -1.05
N GLU A 101 9.97 12.97 -0.89
CA GLU A 101 8.88 13.54 -1.69
C GLU A 101 9.30 13.55 -3.17
N VAL A 102 8.37 13.28 -4.08
CA VAL A 102 8.66 13.33 -5.52
C VAL A 102 9.10 14.74 -5.92
N GLY A 103 10.27 14.86 -6.54
CA GLY A 103 10.90 16.13 -6.86
C GLY A 103 11.92 16.61 -5.83
N GLN A 104 11.98 15.99 -4.65
CA GLN A 104 13.05 16.22 -3.67
C GLN A 104 14.37 15.61 -4.18
N PRO A 105 15.50 16.34 -4.09
CA PRO A 105 16.81 15.79 -4.42
C PRO A 105 17.15 14.58 -3.53
N GLY A 106 17.67 13.51 -4.15
CA GLY A 106 18.10 12.31 -3.46
C GLY A 106 18.01 11.08 -4.35
N THR A 107 18.39 9.92 -3.82
CA THR A 107 18.26 8.65 -4.55
C THR A 107 17.85 7.56 -3.60
N LEU A 108 16.78 6.86 -3.94
CA LEU A 108 16.34 5.64 -3.26
C LEU A 108 16.93 4.43 -3.96
N ARG A 109 17.36 3.42 -3.21
CA ARG A 109 17.97 2.20 -3.75
C ARG A 109 17.51 0.98 -2.97
N GLY A 110 17.68 -0.18 -3.59
CA GLY A 110 17.49 -1.46 -2.92
C GLY A 110 16.03 -1.82 -2.69
N THR A 111 15.73 -2.24 -1.47
CA THR A 111 14.46 -2.89 -1.10
C THR A 111 13.86 -2.26 0.15
N ILE A 112 12.63 -2.63 0.48
CA ILE A 112 11.99 -2.33 1.77
C ILE A 112 11.20 -3.55 2.27
N PRO A 113 11.28 -3.91 3.57
CA PRO A 113 10.37 -4.88 4.17
C PRO A 113 8.92 -4.39 4.09
N ARG A 114 7.99 -5.30 3.76
CA ARG A 114 6.56 -4.97 3.74
C ARG A 114 6.05 -4.45 5.08
N ALA A 115 6.62 -4.91 6.19
CA ALA A 115 6.30 -4.43 7.53
C ALA A 115 6.74 -2.96 7.73
N ASP A 116 7.94 -2.58 7.32
CA ASP A 116 8.39 -1.17 7.40
C ASP A 116 7.55 -0.26 6.50
N LEU A 117 7.22 -0.72 5.29
CA LEU A 117 6.34 0.02 4.39
C LEU A 117 4.93 0.21 4.98
N ALA A 118 4.38 -0.82 5.63
CA ALA A 118 3.11 -0.74 6.34
C ALA A 118 3.16 0.26 7.50
N ALA A 119 4.23 0.24 8.30
CA ALA A 119 4.43 1.21 9.38
C ALA A 119 4.54 2.65 8.85
N PHE A 120 5.33 2.88 7.79
CA PHE A 120 5.42 4.18 7.15
C PHE A 120 4.06 4.66 6.64
N THR A 121 3.32 3.80 5.93
CA THR A 121 2.00 4.14 5.37
C THR A 121 1.00 4.51 6.47
N LEU A 122 1.03 3.80 7.60
CA LEU A 122 0.17 4.09 8.75
C LEU A 122 0.48 5.46 9.36
N ASN A 123 1.75 5.85 9.46
CA ASN A 123 2.15 7.16 9.97
C ASN A 123 1.64 8.32 9.10
N LEU A 124 1.50 8.12 7.79
CA LEU A 124 0.99 9.16 6.87
C LEU A 124 -0.49 9.48 7.09
N LEU A 125 -1.28 8.55 7.65
CA LEU A 125 -2.72 8.74 7.83
C LEU A 125 -3.07 9.88 8.80
N THR A 126 -2.10 10.35 9.59
CA THR A 126 -2.25 11.44 10.56
C THR A 126 -1.30 12.61 10.28
N ASP A 127 -0.64 12.62 9.12
CA ASP A 127 0.26 13.69 8.72
C ASP A 127 -0.38 14.55 7.62
N ASP A 128 -0.99 15.66 8.02
CA ASP A 128 -1.62 16.60 7.08
C ASP A 128 -0.60 17.18 6.08
N ALA A 129 0.69 17.19 6.41
CA ALA A 129 1.74 17.64 5.49
C ALA A 129 2.01 16.66 4.34
N ALA A 130 1.44 15.45 4.40
CA ALA A 130 1.52 14.42 3.36
C ALA A 130 0.36 14.49 2.36
N LEU A 131 -0.64 15.34 2.59
CA LEU A 131 -1.79 15.49 1.71
C LEU A 131 -1.38 16.11 0.36
N GLY A 132 -1.89 15.54 -0.72
CA GLY A 132 -1.59 15.95 -2.09
C GLY A 132 -0.17 15.62 -2.56
N LYS A 133 0.51 14.68 -1.90
CA LYS A 133 1.92 14.36 -2.15
C LYS A 133 2.18 12.90 -2.47
N ALA A 134 3.27 12.69 -3.20
CA ALA A 134 3.79 11.38 -3.51
C ALA A 134 5.17 11.20 -2.88
N PHE A 135 5.43 10.03 -2.30
CA PHE A 135 6.70 9.70 -1.65
C PHE A 135 7.29 8.42 -2.25
N GLY A 136 8.55 8.47 -2.64
CA GLY A 136 9.35 7.27 -2.83
C GLY A 136 9.85 6.76 -1.48
N VAL A 137 9.89 5.43 -1.28
CA VAL A 137 10.34 4.85 0.01
C VAL A 137 11.26 3.64 -0.20
N SER A 138 12.39 3.59 0.49
CA SER A 138 13.25 2.41 0.57
C SER A 138 13.72 2.16 2.00
N SER A 139 14.30 0.98 2.29
CA SER A 139 15.13 0.85 3.48
C SER A 139 16.24 1.89 3.51
N ARG A 140 16.66 2.24 4.72
CA ARG A 140 17.78 3.15 4.97
C ARG A 140 19.11 2.53 4.56
#